data_AF-A0A6J5DN02-F1
#
_entry.id   AF-A0A6J5DN02-F1
#
_cell.length_a   1.000
_cell.length_b   1.000
_cell.length_c   1.000
_cell.angle_alpha   90.00
_cell.angle_beta   90.00
_cell.angle_gamma   90.00
#
_symmetry.space_group_name_H-M   'P 1'
#
loop_
_entity.id
_entity.type
_entity.pdbx_description
1 polymer ?
#
loop_
_entity_poly.entity_id
_entity_poly.type
_entity_poly.pdbx_seq_one_letter_code
_entity_poly.pdbx_strand_id
1 'polypeptide(L)'
;MSDAKAKIGLFVDQLVQQAMNSGLTWDEAVAGFGLAAKATAVAAAQAGDGSAENCEAHARKRFEEGFAQNVSVIMARSDLTQLREAYADVDASAMLENCNVKIALRH
;
A
#
# COMPACT_ATOMS: atom_id res chain seq x y z
N MET A 1 12.18 19.00 4.21
CA MET A 1 12.23 17.62 3.68
C MET A 1 12.56 17.70 2.20
N SER A 2 13.43 16.83 1.66
CA SER A 2 13.66 16.82 0.21
C SER A 2 12.36 16.43 -0.51
N ASP A 3 12.09 17.04 -1.67
CA ASP A 3 10.91 16.79 -2.50
C ASP A 3 10.74 15.27 -2.81
N ALA A 4 11.86 14.58 -3.05
CA ALA A 4 11.88 13.13 -3.25
C ALA A 4 11.38 12.34 -2.02
N LYS A 5 11.72 12.74 -0.79
CA LYS A 5 11.29 12.02 0.43
C LYS A 5 9.77 12.16 0.64
N ALA A 6 9.21 13.33 0.33
CA ALA A 6 7.77 13.56 0.41
C ALA A 6 7.01 12.73 -0.64
N LYS A 7 7.51 12.67 -1.88
CA LYS A 7 6.95 11.85 -2.95
C LYS A 7 6.98 10.36 -2.62
N ILE A 8 8.09 9.87 -2.06
CA ILE A 8 8.21 8.49 -1.58
C ILE A 8 7.19 8.22 -0.47
N GLY A 9 7.01 9.15 0.48
CA GLY A 9 6.01 9.00 1.54
C GLY A 9 4.58 8.82 0.99
N LEU A 10 4.16 9.72 0.09
CA LEU A 10 2.84 9.62 -0.55
C LEU A 10 2.66 8.32 -1.34
N PHE A 11 3.71 7.87 -2.02
CA PHE A 11 3.69 6.62 -2.77
C PHE A 11 3.57 5.40 -1.85
N VAL A 12 4.29 5.39 -0.72
CA VAL A 12 4.19 4.35 0.31
C VAL A 12 2.79 4.32 0.90
N ASP A 13 2.19 5.47 1.20
CA ASP A 13 0.82 5.55 1.73
C ASP A 13 -0.19 4.90 0.76
N GLN A 14 -0.07 5.18 -0.54
CA GLN A 14 -0.91 4.58 -1.57
C GLN A 14 -0.72 3.05 -1.64
N LEU A 15 0.50 2.56 -1.58
CA LEU A 15 0.80 1.12 -1.59
C LEU A 15 0.25 0.41 -0.36
N VAL A 16 0.39 1.00 0.82
CA VAL A 16 -0.16 0.45 2.07
C VAL A 16 -1.69 0.38 1.99
N GLN A 17 -2.35 1.43 1.49
CA GLN A 17 -3.80 1.42 1.29
C GLN A 17 -4.23 0.36 0.27
N GLN A 18 -3.49 0.17 -0.82
CA GLN A 18 -3.77 -0.89 -1.78
C GLN A 18 -3.61 -2.28 -1.17
N ALA A 19 -2.54 -2.50 -0.40
CA ALA A 19 -2.30 -3.77 0.30
C ALA A 19 -3.37 -4.06 1.35
N MET A 20 -3.83 -3.06 2.11
CA MET A 20 -4.89 -3.23 3.10
C MET A 20 -6.25 -3.59 2.46
N ASN A 21 -6.49 -3.13 1.23
CA ASN A 21 -7.77 -3.28 0.53
C ASN A 21 -7.76 -4.39 -0.53
N SER A 22 -6.64 -5.09 -0.74
CA SER A 22 -6.51 -6.14 -1.75
C SER A 22 -7.10 -7.49 -1.33
N GLY A 23 -7.40 -7.67 -0.04
CA GLY A 23 -7.78 -8.96 0.53
C GLY A 23 -6.60 -9.90 0.76
N LEU A 24 -5.37 -9.49 0.44
CA LEU A 24 -4.16 -10.23 0.74
C LEU A 24 -3.86 -10.20 2.23
N THR A 25 -3.25 -11.27 2.73
CA THR A 25 -2.56 -11.24 4.02
C THR A 25 -1.36 -10.31 3.96
N TRP A 26 -0.89 -9.87 5.13
CA TRP A 26 0.27 -8.98 5.20
C TRP A 26 1.53 -9.66 4.61
N ASP A 27 1.69 -10.97 4.83
CA ASP A 27 2.78 -11.78 4.26
C ASP A 27 2.74 -11.80 2.72
N GLU A 28 1.56 -12.04 2.14
CA GLU A 28 1.37 -12.04 0.69
C GLU A 28 1.58 -10.65 0.08
N ALA A 29 1.14 -9.59 0.77
CA ALA A 29 1.38 -8.22 0.33
C ALA A 29 2.88 -7.88 0.30
N VAL A 30 3.63 -8.29 1.33
CA VAL A 30 5.09 -8.11 1.37
C VAL A 30 5.78 -8.91 0.26
N ALA A 31 5.36 -10.14 0.01
CA ALA A 31 5.85 -10.93 -1.13
C ALA A 31 5.56 -10.23 -2.47
N GLY A 32 4.37 -9.66 -2.61
CA GLY A 32 3.97 -8.84 -3.77
C GLY A 32 4.86 -7.62 -3.97
N PHE A 33 5.23 -6.90 -2.90
CA PHE A 33 6.17 -5.78 -2.97
C PHE A 33 7.56 -6.22 -3.45
N GLY A 34 8.04 -7.39 -3.03
CA GLY A 34 9.29 -7.97 -3.54
C GLY A 34 9.24 -8.26 -5.04
N LEU A 35 8.11 -8.81 -5.53
CA LEU A 35 7.89 -9.01 -6.96
C LEU A 35 7.84 -7.69 -7.74
N ALA A 36 7.16 -6.67 -7.20
CA ALA A 36 7.09 -5.35 -7.79
C ALA A 36 8.48 -4.68 -7.86
N ALA A 37 9.30 -4.83 -6.82
CA ALA A 37 10.68 -4.34 -6.81
C ALA A 37 11.53 -5.00 -7.92
N LYS A 38 11.43 -6.33 -8.07
CA LYS A 38 12.11 -7.04 -9.16
C LYS A 38 11.60 -6.61 -10.54
N ALA A 39 10.28 -6.50 -10.73
CA ALA A 39 9.70 -6.06 -11.98
C ALA A 39 10.16 -4.64 -12.37
N THR A 40 10.30 -3.76 -11.39
CA THR A 40 10.84 -2.40 -11.59
C THR A 40 12.30 -2.45 -12.05
N ALA A 41 13.13 -3.31 -11.45
CA ALA A 41 14.51 -3.53 -11.89
C ALA A 41 14.60 -4.05 -13.34
N VAL A 42 13.75 -5.01 -13.71
CA VAL A 42 13.68 -5.54 -15.07
C VAL A 42 13.29 -4.43 -16.06
N ALA A 43 12.30 -3.60 -15.70
CA ALA A 43 11.90 -2.47 -16.53
C ALA A 43 13.03 -1.43 -16.70
N ALA A 44 13.78 -1.13 -15.63
CA ALA A 44 14.93 -0.22 -15.70
C ALA A 44 16.04 -0.76 -16.62
N ALA A 45 16.34 -2.06 -16.53
CA ALA A 45 17.29 -2.71 -17.43
C ALA A 45 16.83 -2.63 -18.90
N GLN A 46 15.54 -2.86 -19.16
CA GLN A 46 14.95 -2.71 -20.50
C GLN A 46 14.99 -1.27 -21.02
N ALA A 47 14.93 -0.28 -20.12
CA ALA A 47 15.07 1.14 -20.46
C ALA A 47 16.53 1.58 -20.71
N GLY A 48 17.51 0.71 -20.44
CA GLY A 48 18.93 0.98 -20.68
C GLY A 48 19.72 1.47 -19.47
N ASP A 49 19.16 1.41 -18.25
CA ASP A 49 19.82 1.87 -17.02
C ASP A 49 20.98 0.95 -16.56
N GLY A 50 21.18 -0.19 -17.23
CA GLY A 50 22.28 -1.12 -16.96
C GLY A 50 21.96 -2.55 -17.38
N SER A 51 22.83 -3.50 -17.00
CA SER A 51 22.52 -4.92 -17.17
C SER A 51 21.38 -5.34 -16.23
N ALA A 52 20.66 -6.40 -16.60
CA ALA A 52 19.59 -6.95 -15.76
C ALA A 52 20.09 -7.32 -14.35
N GLU A 53 21.25 -7.98 -14.26
CA GLU A 53 21.85 -8.35 -12.97
C GLU A 53 22.19 -7.13 -12.10
N ASN A 54 22.72 -6.06 -12.70
CA ASN A 54 23.05 -4.84 -11.97
C ASN A 54 21.79 -4.14 -11.47
N CYS A 55 20.76 -4.03 -12.32
CA CYS A 55 19.49 -3.41 -11.93
C CYS A 55 18.79 -4.21 -10.83
N GLU A 56 18.76 -5.54 -10.93
CA GLU A 56 18.19 -6.42 -9.89
C GLU A 56 18.95 -6.32 -8.57
N ALA A 57 20.29 -6.37 -8.60
CA ALA A 57 21.12 -6.23 -7.40
C ALA A 57 20.91 -4.86 -6.73
N HIS A 58 20.82 -3.80 -7.54
CA HIS A 58 20.57 -2.46 -7.04
C HIS A 58 19.16 -2.33 -6.45
N ALA A 59 18.13 -2.88 -7.09
CA ALA A 59 16.77 -2.87 -6.55
C ALA A 59 16.67 -3.64 -5.23
N ARG A 60 17.34 -4.79 -5.10
CA ARG A 60 17.40 -5.55 -3.84
C ARG A 60 18.03 -4.71 -2.73
N LYS A 61 19.20 -4.11 -3.00
CA LYS A 61 19.87 -3.23 -2.04
C LYS A 61 18.96 -2.08 -1.59
N ARG A 62 18.28 -1.41 -2.53
CA ARG A 62 17.36 -0.31 -2.21
C ARG A 62 16.15 -0.75 -1.42
N PHE A 63 15.63 -1.94 -1.71
CA PHE A 63 14.53 -2.53 -0.96
C PHE A 63 14.94 -2.82 0.49
N GLU A 64 16.10 -3.44 0.71
CA GLU A 64 16.66 -3.71 2.04
C GLU A 64 16.95 -2.42 2.82
N GLU A 65 17.56 -1.42 2.18
CA GLU A 65 17.80 -0.09 2.77
C GLU A 65 16.50 0.63 3.19
N GLY A 66 15.45 0.50 2.38
CA GLY A 66 14.12 1.02 2.68
C GLY A 66 13.46 0.29 3.83
N PHE A 67 13.57 -1.05 3.86
CA PHE A 67 13.03 -1.89 4.92
C PHE A 67 13.70 -1.65 6.28
N ALA A 68 14.98 -1.30 6.29
CA ALA A 68 15.72 -0.94 7.50
C ALA A 68 15.34 0.44 8.08
N GLN A 69 14.53 1.24 7.38
CA GLN A 69 14.10 2.55 7.89
C GLN A 69 13.10 2.38 9.05
N ASN A 70 13.22 3.24 10.06
CA ASN A 70 12.22 3.32 11.12
C ASN A 70 10.93 3.94 10.58
N VAL A 71 9.84 3.19 10.63
CA VAL A 71 8.50 3.65 10.22
C VAL A 71 7.57 3.64 11.42
N SER A 72 6.84 4.74 11.63
CA SER A 72 5.73 4.81 12.57
C SER A 72 4.42 4.79 11.79
N VAL A 73 3.60 3.78 12.03
CA VAL A 73 2.28 3.66 11.41
C VAL A 73 1.23 4.17 12.40
N ILE A 74 0.59 5.29 12.07
CA ILE A 74 -0.55 5.81 12.84
C ILE A 74 -1.82 5.31 12.16
N MET A 75 -2.52 4.35 12.79
CA MET A 75 -3.84 3.95 12.34
C MET A 75 -4.91 4.82 12.97
N ALA A 76 -5.42 5.79 12.21
CA ALA A 76 -6.68 6.45 12.54
C ALA A 76 -7.84 5.61 11.99
N ARG A 77 -8.76 5.19 12.86
CA ARG A 77 -10.01 4.53 12.46
C ARG A 77 -11.19 5.42 12.86
N SER A 78 -12.13 5.61 11.95
CA SER A 78 -13.42 6.19 12.30
C SER A 78 -14.27 5.12 12.96
N ASP A 79 -14.73 5.38 14.18
CA ASP A 79 -15.77 4.56 14.79
C ASP A 79 -17.11 4.89 14.13
N LEU A 80 -17.55 3.98 13.25
CA LEU A 80 -18.83 4.10 12.56
C LEU A 80 -19.96 3.36 13.28
N THR A 81 -19.75 2.90 14.52
CA THR A 81 -20.74 2.12 15.28
C THR A 81 -22.04 2.91 15.46
N GLN A 82 -21.95 4.18 15.87
CA GLN A 82 -23.12 5.05 16.02
C GLN A 82 -23.85 5.28 14.70
N LEU A 83 -23.11 5.37 13.59
CA LEU A 83 -23.69 5.54 12.26
C LEU A 83 -24.42 4.25 11.85
N ARG A 84 -23.80 3.09 12.06
CA ARG A 84 -24.42 1.78 11.79
C ARG A 84 -25.67 1.55 12.63
N GLU A 85 -25.65 1.91 13.92
CA GLU A 85 -26.82 1.79 14.81
C GLU A 85 -27.95 2.73 14.38
N ALA A 86 -27.65 3.99 14.04
CA ALA A 86 -28.65 4.96 13.59
C ALA A 86 -29.34 4.56 12.28
N TYR A 87 -28.68 3.77 11.43
CA TYR A 87 -29.19 3.30 10.14
C TYR A 87 -29.41 1.78 10.09
N ALA A 88 -29.51 1.09 11.23
CA ALA A 88 -29.63 -0.37 11.28
C ALA A 88 -30.90 -0.91 10.56
N ASP A 89 -31.94 -0.08 10.45
CA ASP A 89 -33.21 -0.39 9.78
C ASP A 89 -33.30 0.15 8.34
N VAL A 90 -32.25 0.79 7.85
CA VAL A 90 -32.11 1.27 6.47
C VAL A 90 -31.03 0.43 5.79
N ASP A 91 -31.07 0.29 4.47
CA ASP A 91 -29.96 -0.33 3.72
C ASP A 91 -28.70 0.55 3.81
N ALA A 92 -27.99 0.43 4.92
CA ALA A 92 -26.83 1.24 5.27
C ALA A 92 -25.69 1.05 4.26
N SER A 93 -25.64 -0.09 3.56
CA SER A 93 -24.70 -0.33 2.47
C SER A 93 -24.91 0.65 1.32
N ALA A 94 -26.15 0.86 0.87
CA ALA A 94 -26.46 1.79 -0.22
C ALA A 94 -26.14 3.25 0.13
N MET A 95 -26.25 3.64 1.42
CA MET A 95 -25.92 5.00 1.86
C MET A 95 -24.41 5.22 1.98
N LEU A 96 -23.66 4.23 2.47
CA LEU A 96 -22.22 4.32 2.69
C LEU A 96 -21.41 4.17 1.40
N GLU A 97 -21.92 3.44 0.41
CA GLU A 97 -21.37 3.38 -0.96
C GLU A 97 -21.33 4.78 -1.62
N ASN A 98 -22.34 5.62 -1.37
CA ASN A 98 -22.38 7.00 -1.87
C ASN A 98 -21.35 7.92 -1.19
N CYS A 99 -20.84 7.56 -0.02
CA CYS A 99 -19.83 8.33 0.70
C CYS A 99 -18.38 7.97 0.33
N ASN A 100 -18.17 7.09 -0.67
CA ASN A 100 -16.84 6.61 -1.06
C ASN A 100 -16.07 5.92 0.10
N VAL A 101 -16.81 5.45 1.12
CA VAL A 101 -16.28 4.71 2.26
C VAL A 101 -16.39 3.23 1.97
N LYS A 102 -15.27 2.56 1.69
CA LYS A 102 -15.24 1.09 1.59
C LYS A 102 -15.25 0.48 2.98
N ILE A 103 -16.36 -0.12 3.37
CA ILE A 103 -16.46 -0.87 4.63
C ILE A 103 -15.91 -2.27 4.38
N ALA A 104 -14.74 -2.57 4.95
CA ALA A 104 -14.28 -3.94 5.06
C ALA A 104 -14.97 -4.60 6.26
N LEU A 105 -16.06 -5.33 6.03
CA LEU A 105 -16.63 -6.21 7.04
C LEU A 105 -15.69 -7.40 7.22
N ARG A 106 -15.08 -7.54 8.40
CA ARG A 106 -14.42 -8.78 8.80
C ARG A 106 -15.50 -9.76 9.24
N HIS A 107 -15.63 -10.86 8.51
CA HIS A 107 -16.39 -12.04 8.92
C HIS A 107 -15.61 -12.86 9.95
#